data_AF-A0A538JEH8-F1
#
_entry.id   AF-A0A538JEH8-F1
#
_cell.length_a   1.000
_cell.length_b   1.000
_cell.length_c   1.000
_cell.angle_alpha   90.00
_cell.angle_beta   90.00
_cell.angle_gamma   90.00
#
_symmetry.space_group_name_H-M   'P 1'
#
loop_
_entity.id
_entity.type
_entity.pdbx_description
1 polymer ?
#
loop_
_entity_poly.entity_id
_entity_poly.type
_entity_poly.pdbx_seq_one_letter_code
_entity_poly.pdbx_strand_id
1 'polypeptide(L)'
;MSHRDSMAAYAIAGTSGSTITIQASFTRAADDPPNAEIRALPIVAPQPPSWWLEPAVSASPAAISVLYAWYLRFLSAVAAGAAGDALGAVKPGGVTFGMNGTSGFETFELEGSRIAERGVGVHDVTWRWQYRPDAGAPWRDFAESRHRFYAVLDVPKAPWVQADASTDTQLPWTDVLEYACRWATGARTADEAATLVTIAVNALGNGLIEYGCPILAVSQYSMPFFNCTAFLERLRGEIGNGPYVNCSDCATIVATFANALGCDLWQSKMAGLAPFALNPIRAIGSPTWQIACGWGGFNYHEVAWKGACTASEQIFDACLYVDGDANPALAPHTPLLGPPGVARRSSELRAAALDPATKVGDLASCATSTLPWRRGTHSRSGAGGHASTRTSSCGGSSCRLTSSPASFRIGSSMSTARPGHR
;
A
#
# COMPACT_ATOMS: atom_id res chain seq x y z
N MET A 1 -13.61 13.88 18.38
CA MET A 1 -13.11 13.03 17.28
C MET A 1 -11.94 13.75 16.61
N SER A 2 -10.72 13.36 16.95
CA SER A 2 -9.50 13.68 16.19
C SER A 2 -8.59 12.47 16.35
N HIS A 3 -8.98 11.35 15.73
CA HIS A 3 -8.06 10.24 15.55
C HIS A 3 -7.30 10.59 14.27
N ARG A 4 -6.07 11.10 14.41
CA ARG A 4 -5.13 11.06 13.29
C ARG A 4 -4.83 9.58 13.09
N ASP A 5 -5.29 9.01 11.99
CA ASP A 5 -4.93 7.65 11.61
C ASP A 5 -3.41 7.59 11.49
N SER A 6 -2.75 6.90 12.42
CA SER A 6 -1.32 6.68 12.35
C SER A 6 -1.06 5.66 11.25
N MET A 7 -0.42 6.09 10.16
CA MET A 7 -0.03 5.22 9.05
C MET A 7 1.41 4.76 9.26
N ALA A 8 1.65 3.45 9.24
CA ALA A 8 2.98 2.87 9.33
C ALA A 8 3.20 1.79 8.27
N ALA A 9 4.45 1.58 7.87
CA ALA A 9 4.85 0.51 6.97
C ALA A 9 5.82 -0.43 7.69
N TYR A 10 5.55 -1.73 7.66
CA TYR A 10 6.37 -2.76 8.29
C TYR A 10 6.99 -3.64 7.20
N ALA A 11 8.31 -3.64 7.12
CA ALA A 11 9.05 -4.56 6.27
C ALA A 11 9.08 -5.95 6.90
N ILE A 12 8.47 -6.94 6.24
CA ILE A 12 8.38 -8.33 6.69
C ILE A 12 9.77 -8.90 6.97
N ALA A 13 10.74 -8.63 6.09
CA ALA A 13 12.14 -9.02 6.28
C ALA A 13 12.76 -8.47 7.58
N GLY A 14 12.37 -7.25 7.98
CA GLY A 14 12.85 -6.62 9.22
C GLY A 14 12.07 -7.03 10.48
N THR A 15 10.79 -7.37 10.35
CA THR A 15 9.92 -7.72 11.49
C THR A 15 9.90 -9.21 11.83
N SER A 16 10.33 -10.09 10.93
CA SER A 16 10.31 -11.54 11.15
C SER A 16 11.28 -11.92 12.27
N GLY A 17 10.75 -12.43 13.39
CA GLY A 17 11.55 -12.80 14.57
C GLY A 17 12.01 -11.62 15.43
N SER A 18 11.62 -10.39 15.07
CA SER A 18 11.98 -9.17 15.81
C SER A 18 10.83 -8.70 16.70
N THR A 19 11.16 -8.10 17.84
CA THR A 19 10.18 -7.41 18.68
C THR A 19 9.67 -6.17 17.97
N ILE A 20 8.38 -6.12 17.67
CA ILE A 20 7.72 -4.94 17.11
C ILE A 20 7.32 -4.03 18.27
N THR A 21 7.56 -2.74 18.12
CA THR A 21 7.17 -1.74 19.11
C THR A 21 6.30 -0.65 18.51
N ILE A 22 5.56 0.04 19.38
CA ILE A 22 4.82 1.26 19.06
C ILE A 22 5.13 2.35 20.08
N GLN A 23 4.83 3.59 19.71
CA GLN A 23 4.85 4.71 20.65
C GLN A 23 3.44 5.27 20.87
N ALA A 24 3.10 5.48 22.14
CA ALA A 24 1.82 6.07 22.53
C ALA A 24 2.00 7.05 23.68
N SER A 25 1.23 8.12 23.67
CA SER A 25 1.16 9.09 24.75
C SER A 25 -0.23 9.13 25.34
N PHE A 26 -0.28 9.28 26.66
CA PHE A 26 -1.50 9.23 27.44
C PHE A 26 -1.62 10.48 28.30
N THR A 27 -2.87 10.80 28.60
CA THR A 27 -3.24 11.86 29.54
C THR A 27 -4.17 11.26 30.59
N ARG A 28 -3.99 11.66 31.85
CA ARG A 28 -4.81 11.22 32.99
C ARG A 28 -5.66 12.36 33.55
N ALA A 29 -6.75 12.01 34.24
CA ALA A 29 -7.46 12.97 35.07
C ALA A 29 -6.66 13.27 36.36
N ALA A 30 -6.99 14.38 37.04
CA ALA A 30 -6.24 14.81 38.23
C ALA A 30 -6.39 13.84 39.42
N ASP A 31 -7.52 13.15 39.49
CA ASP A 31 -7.91 12.17 40.50
C ASP A 31 -7.44 10.73 40.20
N ASP A 32 -7.00 10.46 38.96
CA ASP A 32 -6.40 9.19 38.59
C ASP A 32 -5.00 9.01 39.22
N PRO A 33 -4.54 7.78 39.50
CA PRO A 33 -3.22 7.55 40.05
C PRO A 33 -2.11 8.07 39.11
N PRO A 34 -0.96 8.52 39.67
CA PRO A 34 0.17 9.03 38.87
C PRO A 34 0.91 7.93 38.10
N ASN A 35 0.62 6.67 38.40
CA ASN A 35 1.14 5.49 37.72
C ASN A 35 -0.02 4.58 37.34
N ALA A 36 0.07 3.95 36.17
CA ALA A 36 -0.85 2.90 35.76
C ALA A 36 -0.10 1.91 34.87
N GLU A 37 -0.58 0.66 34.81
CA GLU A 37 -0.25 -0.19 33.68
C GLU A 37 -1.27 0.00 32.58
N ILE A 38 -0.80 0.08 31.33
CA ILE A 38 -1.63 0.26 30.15
C ILE A 38 -1.34 -0.87 29.16
N ARG A 39 -2.39 -1.35 28.50
CA ARG A 39 -2.31 -2.30 27.37
C ARG A 39 -3.37 -1.97 26.32
N ALA A 40 -3.28 -2.64 25.18
CA ALA A 40 -4.33 -2.57 24.16
C ALA A 40 -4.59 -3.96 23.58
N LEU A 41 -5.86 -4.33 23.49
CA LEU A 41 -6.28 -5.59 22.91
C LEU A 41 -6.94 -5.35 21.56
N PRO A 42 -6.66 -6.18 20.55
CA PRO A 42 -7.36 -6.12 19.28
C PRO A 42 -8.84 -6.42 19.48
N ILE A 43 -9.69 -5.57 18.90
CA ILE A 43 -11.13 -5.83 18.83
C ILE A 43 -11.34 -6.80 17.67
N VAL A 44 -11.31 -8.10 17.98
CA VAL A 44 -11.85 -9.12 17.08
C VAL A 44 -13.37 -9.03 17.18
N ALA A 45 -14.07 -9.06 16.04
CA ALA A 45 -15.53 -9.00 15.99
C ALA A 45 -16.19 -9.91 17.05
N PRO A 46 -17.31 -9.47 17.67
CA PRO A 46 -17.88 -10.16 18.81
C PRO A 46 -18.22 -11.62 18.50
N GLN A 47 -17.94 -12.52 19.44
CA GLN A 47 -18.44 -13.90 19.42
C GLN A 47 -19.98 -13.87 19.49
N PRO A 48 -20.69 -14.77 18.80
CA PRO A 48 -22.13 -14.80 18.89
C PRO A 48 -22.57 -15.12 20.33
N PRO A 49 -23.68 -14.54 20.79
CA PRO A 49 -24.18 -14.85 22.12
C PRO A 49 -24.61 -16.33 22.20
N SER A 50 -24.41 -16.96 23.36
CA SER A 50 -24.56 -18.41 23.55
C SER A 50 -25.95 -18.98 23.22
N TRP A 51 -27.01 -18.16 23.26
CA TRP A 51 -28.37 -18.55 22.89
C TRP A 51 -28.56 -18.86 21.40
N TRP A 52 -27.52 -18.69 20.57
CA TRP A 52 -27.53 -19.08 19.15
C TRP A 52 -27.39 -20.59 18.91
N LEU A 53 -26.93 -21.35 19.91
CA LEU A 53 -26.87 -22.82 19.88
C LEU A 53 -28.15 -23.49 20.43
N GLU A 54 -29.09 -22.68 20.92
CA GLU A 54 -30.38 -23.16 21.43
C GLU A 54 -31.39 -23.22 20.27
N PRO A 55 -32.00 -24.39 19.99
CA PRO A 55 -32.94 -24.54 18.89
C PRO A 55 -34.33 -23.99 19.28
N ALA A 56 -34.48 -22.68 19.40
CA ALA A 56 -35.80 -22.08 19.59
C ALA A 56 -35.86 -20.58 19.27
N VAL A 57 -36.23 -20.23 18.03
CA VAL A 57 -36.94 -18.97 17.81
C VAL A 57 -38.03 -19.18 16.76
N SER A 58 -39.29 -19.17 17.20
CA SER A 58 -40.43 -18.89 16.32
C SER A 58 -40.38 -17.40 15.97
N ALA A 59 -39.49 -17.02 15.07
CA ALA A 59 -39.23 -15.63 14.75
C ALA A 59 -40.25 -15.13 13.71
N SER A 60 -40.98 -14.05 14.05
CA SER A 60 -41.76 -13.29 13.08
C SER A 60 -40.85 -12.76 11.94
N PRO A 61 -41.38 -12.42 10.75
CA PRO A 61 -40.57 -11.93 9.63
C PRO A 61 -39.68 -10.72 10.00
N ALA A 62 -40.13 -9.84 10.90
CA ALA A 62 -39.34 -8.72 11.40
C ALA A 62 -38.14 -9.16 12.26
N ALA A 63 -38.32 -10.19 13.10
CA ALA A 63 -37.22 -10.77 13.87
C ALA A 63 -36.18 -11.44 12.94
N ILE A 64 -36.65 -12.09 11.86
CA ILE A 64 -35.77 -12.66 10.82
C ILE A 64 -34.98 -11.57 10.09
N SER A 65 -35.59 -10.44 9.72
CA SER A 65 -34.87 -9.33 9.06
C SER A 65 -33.82 -8.67 9.95
N VAL A 66 -34.11 -8.50 11.25
CA VAL A 66 -33.13 -8.00 12.23
C VAL A 66 -32.00 -9.00 12.43
N LEU A 67 -32.31 -10.30 12.50
CA LEU A 67 -31.33 -11.38 12.56
C LEU A 67 -30.46 -11.44 11.29
N TYR A 68 -31.04 -11.23 10.11
CA TYR A 68 -30.31 -11.23 8.84
C TYR A 68 -29.39 -10.01 8.70
N ALA A 69 -29.85 -8.82 9.08
CA ALA A 69 -29.02 -7.62 9.12
C ALA A 69 -27.86 -7.76 10.14
N TRP A 70 -28.10 -8.38 11.29
CA TRP A 70 -27.05 -8.71 12.26
C TRP A 70 -26.11 -9.81 11.77
N TYR A 71 -26.61 -10.84 11.09
CA TYR A 71 -25.81 -11.91 10.50
C TYR A 71 -24.89 -11.38 9.39
N LEU A 72 -25.39 -10.50 8.52
CA LEU A 72 -24.56 -9.83 7.51
C LEU A 72 -23.51 -8.92 8.15
N ARG A 73 -23.85 -8.20 9.23
CA ARG A 73 -22.89 -7.41 10.00
C ARG A 73 -21.84 -8.30 10.68
N PHE A 74 -22.25 -9.42 11.26
CA PHE A 74 -21.35 -10.41 11.85
C PHE A 74 -20.43 -11.03 10.80
N LEU A 75 -20.95 -11.47 9.65
CA LEU A 75 -20.13 -11.98 8.55
C LEU A 75 -19.17 -10.91 8.03
N SER A 76 -19.61 -9.65 7.90
CA SER A 76 -18.73 -8.55 7.50
C SER A 76 -17.64 -8.28 8.53
N ALA A 77 -17.96 -8.42 9.82
CA ALA A 77 -17.04 -8.20 10.92
C ALA A 77 -16.09 -9.39 11.13
N VAL A 78 -16.53 -10.62 10.87
CA VAL A 78 -15.70 -11.84 10.86
C VAL A 78 -14.82 -11.85 9.62
N ALA A 79 -15.30 -11.45 8.45
CA ALA A 79 -14.46 -11.24 7.27
C ALA A 79 -13.42 -10.14 7.53
N ALA A 80 -13.83 -9.03 8.18
CA ALA A 80 -12.92 -7.97 8.59
C ALA A 80 -11.93 -8.42 9.68
N GLY A 81 -12.33 -9.26 10.64
CA GLY A 81 -11.49 -9.75 11.75
C GLY A 81 -10.57 -10.90 11.37
N ALA A 82 -11.01 -11.81 10.49
CA ALA A 82 -10.16 -12.81 9.85
C ALA A 82 -9.12 -12.17 8.92
N ALA A 83 -9.40 -10.95 8.43
CA ALA A 83 -8.48 -10.09 7.68
C ALA A 83 -7.72 -9.05 8.54
N GLY A 84 -8.09 -8.81 9.80
CA GLY A 84 -7.88 -7.51 10.46
C GLY A 84 -7.18 -7.49 11.81
N ASP A 85 -6.41 -8.52 12.15
CA ASP A 85 -5.40 -8.34 13.20
C ASP A 85 -4.10 -9.05 12.83
N ALA A 86 -3.28 -8.35 12.06
CA ALA A 86 -1.92 -8.77 11.80
C ALA A 86 -0.92 -8.13 12.78
N LEU A 87 -1.31 -7.07 13.50
CA LEU A 87 -0.39 -6.31 14.34
C LEU A 87 -0.34 -6.86 15.78
N GLY A 88 -1.43 -7.48 16.23
CA GLY A 88 -1.53 -8.15 17.53
C GLY A 88 -1.93 -7.20 18.66
N ALA A 89 -1.71 -7.65 19.89
CA ALA A 89 -1.97 -6.88 21.10
C ALA A 89 -0.76 -6.04 21.50
N VAL A 90 -1.01 -4.96 22.23
CA VAL A 90 0.01 -4.17 22.91
C VAL A 90 0.22 -4.77 24.30
N LYS A 91 1.44 -5.22 24.60
CA LYS A 91 1.76 -5.81 25.90
C LYS A 91 1.52 -4.79 27.05
N PRO A 92 1.16 -5.25 28.25
CA PRO A 92 1.13 -4.40 29.43
C PRO A 92 2.46 -3.66 29.64
N GLY A 93 2.40 -2.34 29.77
CA GLY A 93 3.54 -1.48 30.09
C GLY A 93 3.18 -0.49 31.19
N GLY A 94 4.12 -0.25 32.10
CA GLY A 94 3.99 0.77 33.13
C GLY A 94 4.12 2.17 32.54
N VAL A 95 3.20 3.06 32.88
CA VAL A 95 3.16 4.45 32.42
C VAL A 95 3.19 5.36 33.63
N THR A 96 4.13 6.32 33.61
CA THR A 96 4.27 7.34 34.65
C THR A 96 3.80 8.68 34.10
N PHE A 97 2.90 9.34 34.82
CA PHE A 97 2.37 10.63 34.40
C PHE A 97 3.10 11.78 35.10
N GLY A 98 3.57 12.74 34.31
CA GLY A 98 4.13 13.98 34.82
C GLY A 98 3.11 14.81 35.62
N MET A 99 3.59 15.87 36.27
CA MET A 99 2.74 16.79 37.04
C MET A 99 1.65 17.48 36.19
N ASN A 100 1.87 17.58 34.88
CA ASN A 100 0.92 18.10 33.90
C ASN A 100 -0.16 17.07 33.49
N GLY A 101 -0.14 15.86 34.06
CA GLY A 101 -1.08 14.79 33.76
C GLY A 101 -0.80 14.05 32.45
N THR A 102 0.37 14.23 31.83
CA THR A 102 0.74 13.56 30.56
C THR A 102 1.92 12.63 30.74
N SER A 103 1.99 11.52 29.99
CA SER A 103 3.14 10.60 30.02
C SER A 103 4.30 11.03 29.10
N GLY A 104 4.05 11.80 28.05
CA GLY A 104 4.94 11.83 26.89
C GLY A 104 4.82 10.54 26.06
N PHE A 105 5.73 10.31 25.11
CA PHE A 105 5.72 9.08 24.30
C PHE A 105 6.36 7.92 25.08
N GLU A 106 5.55 6.90 25.34
CA GLU A 106 5.95 5.63 25.93
C GLU A 106 6.08 4.57 24.84
N THR A 107 7.04 3.66 25.00
CA THR A 107 7.30 2.58 24.03
C THR A 107 6.72 1.27 24.55
N PHE A 108 5.90 0.61 23.73
CA PHE A 108 5.30 -0.70 24.06
C PHE A 108 5.72 -1.75 23.05
N GLU A 109 5.94 -2.96 23.53
CA GLU A 109 6.08 -4.14 22.67
C GLU A 109 4.72 -4.67 22.23
N LEU A 110 4.68 -5.23 21.04
CA LEU A 110 3.53 -5.95 20.53
C LEU A 110 3.68 -7.46 20.75
N GLU A 111 2.57 -8.16 20.93
CA GLU A 111 2.51 -9.62 21.02
C GLU A 111 1.46 -10.21 20.08
N GLY A 112 1.71 -11.41 19.59
CA GLY A 112 0.80 -12.08 18.66
C GLY A 112 0.74 -11.43 17.28
N SER A 113 1.77 -10.66 16.88
CA SER A 113 1.89 -10.12 15.54
C SER A 113 2.02 -11.24 14.50
N ARG A 114 1.24 -11.11 13.42
CA ARG A 114 1.16 -12.05 12.29
C ARG A 114 1.47 -11.37 10.96
N ILE A 115 2.13 -10.20 10.96
CA ILE A 115 2.45 -9.43 9.74
C ILE A 115 3.15 -10.32 8.70
N ALA A 116 4.18 -11.06 9.12
CA ALA A 116 4.96 -11.93 8.23
C ALA A 116 4.12 -13.06 7.61
N GLU A 117 3.11 -13.58 8.32
CA GLU A 117 2.24 -14.65 7.82
C GLU A 117 1.25 -14.14 6.76
N ARG A 118 0.92 -12.85 6.78
CA ARG A 118 -0.06 -12.26 5.86
C ARG A 118 0.53 -11.89 4.50
N GLY A 119 1.84 -11.69 4.40
CA GLY A 119 2.47 -11.16 3.18
C GLY A 119 2.16 -9.68 2.99
N VAL A 120 2.42 -9.16 1.79
CA VAL A 120 2.14 -7.77 1.43
C VAL A 120 0.65 -7.45 1.61
N GLY A 121 0.32 -6.27 2.12
CA GLY A 121 -1.09 -5.88 2.24
C GLY A 121 -1.33 -4.56 2.96
N VAL A 122 -2.58 -4.10 2.82
CA VAL A 122 -3.14 -3.01 3.64
C VAL A 122 -3.94 -3.64 4.77
N HIS A 123 -3.60 -3.28 5.99
CA HIS A 123 -4.21 -3.84 7.18
C HIS A 123 -4.72 -2.71 8.08
N ASP A 124 -5.89 -2.94 8.67
CA ASP A 124 -6.40 -2.10 9.73
C ASP A 124 -6.38 -2.91 11.02
N VAL A 125 -6.05 -2.27 12.15
CA VAL A 125 -6.24 -2.83 13.49
C VAL A 125 -7.03 -1.84 14.32
N THR A 126 -8.00 -2.35 15.08
CA THR A 126 -8.71 -1.56 16.09
C THR A 126 -8.32 -2.07 17.46
N TRP A 127 -7.75 -1.21 18.28
CA TRP A 127 -7.35 -1.52 19.64
C TRP A 127 -8.33 -0.94 20.65
N ARG A 128 -8.74 -1.78 21.59
CA ARG A 128 -9.38 -1.38 22.84
C ARG A 128 -8.30 -1.22 23.90
N TRP A 129 -8.10 0.01 24.33
CA TRP A 129 -7.12 0.37 25.35
C TRP A 129 -7.68 0.16 26.74
N GLN A 130 -6.85 -0.44 27.58
CA GLN A 130 -7.18 -0.77 28.96
C GLN A 130 -6.10 -0.26 29.90
N TYR A 131 -6.51 0.13 31.09
CA TYR A 131 -5.60 0.49 32.17
C TYR A 131 -5.94 -0.27 33.46
N ARG A 132 -4.94 -0.38 34.35
CA ARG A 132 -5.13 -0.77 35.75
C ARG A 132 -4.17 0.01 36.65
N PRO A 133 -4.59 0.39 37.87
CA PRO A 133 -3.75 1.14 38.81
C PRO A 133 -2.56 0.32 39.34
N ASP A 134 -2.73 -1.00 39.46
CA ASP A 134 -1.73 -1.92 39.99
C ASP A 134 -1.96 -3.34 39.44
N ALA A 135 -0.98 -4.23 39.60
CA ALA A 135 -0.99 -5.56 39.00
C ALA A 135 -2.12 -6.49 39.50
N GLY A 136 -2.74 -6.18 40.64
CA GLY A 136 -3.85 -6.94 41.23
C GLY A 136 -5.23 -6.42 40.82
N ALA A 137 -5.32 -5.18 40.34
CA ALA A 137 -6.57 -4.57 39.94
C ALA A 137 -7.09 -5.09 38.58
N PRO A 138 -8.42 -5.14 38.38
CA PRO A 138 -9.01 -5.51 37.11
C PRO A 138 -8.71 -4.44 36.04
N TRP A 139 -8.48 -4.91 34.81
CA TRP A 139 -8.36 -4.04 33.64
C TRP A 139 -9.66 -3.30 33.34
N ARG A 140 -9.56 -2.00 33.05
CA ARG A 140 -10.68 -1.14 32.70
C ARG A 140 -10.47 -0.53 31.32
N ASP A 141 -11.47 -0.64 30.46
CA ASP A 141 -11.48 0.02 29.16
C ASP A 141 -11.55 1.54 29.33
N PHE A 142 -10.79 2.29 28.54
CA PHE A 142 -10.84 3.76 28.59
C PHE A 142 -10.86 4.44 27.22
N ALA A 143 -10.42 3.76 26.16
CA ALA A 143 -10.40 4.33 24.82
C ALA A 143 -10.35 3.24 23.74
N GLU A 144 -10.68 3.63 22.51
CA GLU A 144 -10.44 2.85 21.32
C GLU A 144 -9.62 3.67 20.32
N SER A 145 -8.82 2.98 19.51
CA SER A 145 -8.07 3.59 18.42
C SER A 145 -8.07 2.67 17.21
N ARG A 146 -8.21 3.24 16.02
CA ARG A 146 -8.05 2.54 14.75
C ARG A 146 -6.74 2.97 14.11
N HIS A 147 -6.01 2.01 13.54
CA HIS A 147 -4.75 2.24 12.86
C HIS A 147 -4.73 1.51 11.54
N ARG A 148 -4.21 2.17 10.51
CA ARG A 148 -3.90 1.54 9.24
C ARG A 148 -2.40 1.33 9.16
N PHE A 149 -1.99 0.14 8.73
CA PHE A 149 -0.60 -0.12 8.42
C PHE A 149 -0.46 -0.92 7.14
N TYR A 150 0.74 -0.85 6.57
CA TYR A 150 1.14 -1.54 5.37
C TYR A 150 2.16 -2.60 5.71
N ALA A 151 1.94 -3.82 5.23
CA ALA A 151 2.98 -4.85 5.22
C ALA A 151 3.66 -4.83 3.86
N VAL A 152 4.99 -4.69 3.84
CA VAL A 152 5.83 -4.74 2.63
C VAL A 152 6.89 -5.83 2.78
N LEU A 153 7.50 -6.28 1.69
CA LEU A 153 8.45 -7.39 1.76
C LEU A 153 9.74 -6.97 2.44
N ASP A 154 10.28 -5.83 2.03
CA ASP A 154 11.54 -5.28 2.50
C ASP A 154 11.46 -3.74 2.51
N VAL A 155 12.51 -3.09 3.00
CA VAL A 155 12.71 -1.65 2.86
C VAL A 155 12.51 -1.24 1.39
N PRO A 156 11.68 -0.22 1.11
CA PRO A 156 11.50 0.33 -0.24
C PRO A 156 12.82 0.60 -0.94
N LYS A 157 12.89 0.23 -2.21
CA LYS A 157 14.08 0.41 -3.06
C LYS A 157 13.95 1.68 -3.89
N ALA A 158 15.04 2.07 -4.56
CA ALA A 158 15.03 3.21 -5.46
C ALA A 158 13.83 3.12 -6.42
N PRO A 159 13.11 4.22 -6.69
CA PRO A 159 13.48 5.60 -6.37
C PRO A 159 13.03 6.07 -4.98
N TRP A 160 12.52 5.19 -4.13
CA TRP A 160 12.16 5.52 -2.74
C TRP A 160 13.40 5.55 -1.88
N VAL A 161 13.48 6.56 -1.02
CA VAL A 161 14.48 6.62 0.04
C VAL A 161 13.79 6.58 1.39
N GLN A 162 14.48 6.04 2.38
CA GLN A 162 14.11 6.16 3.78
C GLN A 162 15.16 7.03 4.46
N ALA A 163 14.95 8.34 4.43
CA ALA A 163 15.69 9.32 5.20
C ALA A 163 14.83 9.83 6.38
N ASP A 164 15.43 10.61 7.27
CA ASP A 164 14.69 11.22 8.37
C ASP A 164 13.52 12.05 7.83
N ALA A 165 12.32 11.87 8.40
CA ALA A 165 11.08 12.45 7.89
C ALA A 165 11.07 14.00 7.77
N SER A 166 12.05 14.69 8.39
CA SER A 166 12.24 16.13 8.28
C SER A 166 12.96 16.58 7.00
N THR A 167 13.70 15.68 6.35
CA THR A 167 14.47 15.96 5.13
C THR A 167 14.06 15.07 3.96
N ASP A 168 13.34 13.98 4.23
CA ASP A 168 12.86 13.06 3.21
C ASP A 168 11.60 13.60 2.51
N THR A 169 11.74 13.85 1.21
CA THR A 169 10.62 14.24 0.32
C THR A 169 10.05 13.06 -0.48
N GLN A 170 10.64 11.88 -0.32
CA GLN A 170 10.50 10.68 -1.13
C GLN A 170 10.20 9.42 -0.29
N LEU A 171 9.79 9.55 0.98
CA LEU A 171 9.07 8.47 1.67
C LEU A 171 7.95 8.00 0.73
N PRO A 172 7.72 6.68 0.58
CA PRO A 172 6.68 6.17 -0.30
C PRO A 172 5.41 6.97 -0.04
N TRP A 173 4.98 7.74 -1.04
CA TRP A 173 3.79 8.55 -0.87
C TRP A 173 2.68 7.56 -0.54
N THR A 174 2.01 7.76 0.58
CA THR A 174 1.04 6.81 1.16
C THR A 174 0.04 6.29 0.14
N ASP A 175 -0.33 7.10 -0.86
CA ASP A 175 -1.20 6.71 -1.97
C ASP A 175 -0.57 5.61 -2.85
N VAL A 176 0.72 5.73 -3.18
CA VAL A 176 1.46 4.67 -3.91
C VAL A 176 1.48 3.40 -3.09
N LEU A 177 1.79 3.50 -1.79
CA LEU A 177 1.87 2.34 -0.92
C LEU A 177 0.50 1.64 -0.78
N GLU A 178 -0.57 2.42 -0.67
CA GLU A 178 -1.95 1.92 -0.65
C GLU A 178 -2.28 1.12 -1.91
N TYR A 179 -2.02 1.66 -3.11
CA TYR A 179 -2.25 0.94 -4.36
C TYR A 179 -1.34 -0.28 -4.51
N ALA A 180 -0.04 -0.13 -4.26
CA ALA A 180 0.93 -1.22 -4.39
C ALA A 180 0.60 -2.40 -3.47
N CYS A 181 0.29 -2.14 -2.19
CA CYS A 181 -0.10 -3.18 -1.25
C CYS A 181 -1.43 -3.85 -1.62
N ARG A 182 -2.40 -3.10 -2.18
CA ARG A 182 -3.66 -3.68 -2.67
C ARG A 182 -3.45 -4.57 -3.89
N TRP A 183 -2.63 -4.13 -4.84
CA TRP A 183 -2.33 -4.89 -6.05
C TRP A 183 -1.57 -6.17 -5.75
N ALA A 184 -0.60 -6.12 -4.83
CA ALA A 184 0.23 -7.25 -4.44
C ALA A 184 -0.23 -7.97 -3.16
N THR A 185 -1.52 -7.87 -2.80
CA THR A 185 -2.02 -8.45 -1.54
C THR A 185 -1.71 -9.94 -1.45
N GLY A 186 -1.11 -10.35 -0.32
CA GLY A 186 -0.73 -11.73 -0.04
C GLY A 186 0.62 -12.16 -0.60
N ALA A 187 1.29 -11.34 -1.42
CA ALA A 187 2.61 -11.68 -1.96
C ALA A 187 3.63 -11.89 -0.84
N ARG A 188 4.44 -12.95 -0.97
CA ARG A 188 5.48 -13.29 0.01
C ARG A 188 6.88 -13.21 -0.57
N THR A 189 7.00 -13.04 -1.88
CA THR A 189 8.29 -12.86 -2.56
C THR A 189 8.27 -11.63 -3.45
N ALA A 190 9.46 -11.08 -3.74
CA ALA A 190 9.60 -9.93 -4.64
C ALA A 190 9.03 -10.21 -6.03
N ASP A 191 9.24 -11.43 -6.54
CA ASP A 191 8.76 -11.82 -7.87
C ASP A 191 7.23 -11.95 -7.90
N GLU A 192 6.62 -12.51 -6.86
CA GLU A 192 5.16 -12.53 -6.73
C GLU A 192 4.59 -11.12 -6.68
N ALA A 193 5.16 -10.23 -5.86
CA ALA A 193 4.69 -8.86 -5.71
C ALA A 193 4.84 -8.07 -7.03
N ALA A 194 6.00 -8.12 -7.67
CA ALA A 194 6.25 -7.50 -8.96
C ALA A 194 5.29 -8.01 -10.04
N THR A 195 5.02 -9.32 -10.05
CA THR A 195 4.07 -9.92 -10.99
C THR A 195 2.64 -9.42 -10.75
N LEU A 196 2.18 -9.40 -9.51
CA LEU A 196 0.84 -8.92 -9.18
C LEU A 196 0.67 -7.43 -9.48
N VAL A 197 1.69 -6.60 -9.22
CA VAL A 197 1.71 -5.19 -9.64
C VAL A 197 1.61 -5.09 -11.17
N THR A 198 2.36 -5.90 -11.91
CA THR A 198 2.32 -5.93 -13.39
C THR A 198 0.94 -6.25 -13.92
N ILE A 199 0.30 -7.28 -13.37
CA ILE A 199 -1.07 -7.69 -13.72
C ILE A 199 -2.06 -6.57 -13.41
N ALA A 200 -1.95 -5.96 -12.23
CA ALA A 200 -2.84 -4.87 -11.83
C ALA A 200 -2.70 -3.65 -12.74
N VAL A 201 -1.48 -3.25 -13.10
CA VAL A 201 -1.22 -2.15 -14.03
C VAL A 201 -1.79 -2.45 -15.41
N ASN A 202 -1.58 -3.66 -15.94
CA ASN A 202 -2.16 -4.04 -17.22
C ASN A 202 -3.69 -4.06 -17.19
N ALA A 203 -4.29 -4.51 -16.09
CA ALA A 203 -5.74 -4.54 -15.90
C ALA A 203 -6.39 -3.14 -15.89
N LEU A 204 -5.63 -2.08 -15.60
CA LEU A 204 -6.08 -0.68 -15.80
C LEU A 204 -6.43 -0.39 -17.28
N GLY A 205 -5.95 -1.22 -18.20
CA GLY A 205 -6.34 -1.30 -19.61
C GLY A 205 -7.86 -1.35 -19.83
N ASN A 206 -8.62 -1.87 -18.88
CA ASN A 206 -10.07 -2.06 -19.00
C ASN A 206 -10.88 -0.76 -18.76
N GLY A 207 -10.39 0.36 -19.29
CA GLY A 207 -11.10 1.65 -19.29
C GLY A 207 -10.42 2.80 -18.57
N LEU A 208 -9.26 2.58 -17.92
CA LEU A 208 -8.53 3.67 -17.26
C LEU A 208 -7.32 4.16 -18.06
N ILE A 209 -6.50 3.26 -18.58
CA ILE A 209 -5.37 3.63 -19.44
C ILE A 209 -5.39 2.77 -20.70
N GLU A 210 -4.78 3.24 -21.77
CA GLU A 210 -4.66 2.49 -23.01
C GLU A 210 -3.36 2.83 -23.73
N TYR A 211 -2.88 1.91 -24.56
CA TYR A 211 -1.65 2.15 -25.30
C TYR A 211 -1.84 3.32 -26.28
N GLY A 212 -0.90 4.26 -26.26
CA GLY A 212 -0.98 5.54 -26.97
C GLY A 212 -0.84 5.48 -28.49
N CYS A 213 -1.37 4.49 -29.19
CA CYS A 213 -1.33 4.46 -30.67
C CYS A 213 -1.85 5.76 -31.32
N PRO A 214 -2.97 6.37 -30.88
CA PRO A 214 -3.48 7.62 -31.46
C PRO A 214 -2.53 8.82 -31.29
N ILE A 215 -1.62 8.74 -30.31
CA ILE A 215 -0.65 9.80 -29.98
C ILE A 215 0.78 9.39 -30.29
N LEU A 216 0.98 8.41 -31.18
CA LEU A 216 2.30 7.93 -31.60
C LEU A 216 3.17 7.38 -30.45
N ALA A 217 2.53 6.76 -29.45
CA ALA A 217 3.15 6.19 -28.25
C ALA A 217 4.10 7.17 -27.54
N VAL A 218 3.77 8.46 -27.55
CA VAL A 218 4.47 9.47 -26.75
C VAL A 218 4.21 9.19 -25.28
N SER A 219 5.30 9.07 -24.49
CA SER A 219 5.20 8.90 -23.04
C SER A 219 4.47 10.09 -22.41
N GLN A 220 3.43 9.78 -21.63
CA GLN A 220 2.65 10.82 -20.94
C GLN A 220 3.07 10.98 -19.48
N TYR A 221 3.67 9.95 -18.89
CA TYR A 221 3.97 9.93 -17.46
C TYR A 221 5.47 9.88 -17.17
N SER A 222 6.30 9.31 -18.04
CA SER A 222 7.71 9.00 -17.76
C SER A 222 8.74 9.92 -18.43
N MET A 223 8.34 11.12 -18.88
CA MET A 223 9.23 12.05 -19.57
C MET A 223 9.16 13.48 -19.01
N PRO A 224 10.31 14.15 -18.69
CA PRO A 224 11.65 13.57 -18.49
C PRO A 224 11.79 12.84 -17.14
N PHE A 225 10.77 12.92 -16.29
CA PHE A 225 10.69 12.32 -14.96
C PHE A 225 9.33 11.65 -14.82
N PHE A 226 9.21 10.65 -13.95
CA PHE A 226 7.91 10.07 -13.66
C PHE A 226 7.01 11.08 -12.95
N ASN A 227 5.91 11.49 -13.58
CA ASN A 227 4.87 12.28 -12.96
C ASN A 227 3.87 11.37 -12.21
N CYS A 228 4.34 10.79 -11.10
CA CYS A 228 3.53 9.91 -10.26
C CYS A 228 2.29 10.62 -9.68
N THR A 229 2.35 11.94 -9.49
CA THR A 229 1.17 12.73 -9.06
C THR A 229 0.06 12.65 -10.08
N ALA A 230 0.34 12.96 -11.34
CA ALA A 230 -0.65 12.86 -12.42
C ALA A 230 -1.14 11.42 -12.61
N PHE A 231 -0.27 10.42 -12.40
CA PHE A 231 -0.70 9.01 -12.48
C PHE A 231 -1.63 8.63 -11.33
N LEU A 232 -1.37 9.07 -10.09
CA LEU A 232 -2.25 8.85 -8.95
C LEU A 232 -3.59 9.57 -9.11
N GLU A 233 -3.60 10.78 -9.68
CA GLU A 233 -4.83 11.47 -10.10
C GLU A 233 -5.61 10.60 -11.09
N ARG A 234 -4.93 10.04 -12.10
CA ARG A 234 -5.57 9.10 -13.04
C ARG A 234 -6.15 7.88 -12.33
N LEU A 235 -5.42 7.27 -11.39
CA LEU A 235 -5.93 6.14 -10.59
C LEU A 235 -7.17 6.48 -9.77
N ARG A 236 -7.30 7.74 -9.32
CA ARG A 236 -8.51 8.24 -8.62
C ARG A 236 -9.69 8.56 -9.55
N GLY A 237 -9.55 8.33 -10.86
CA GLY A 237 -10.56 8.66 -11.86
C GLY A 237 -10.53 10.12 -12.29
N GLU A 238 -9.50 10.88 -11.91
CA GLU A 238 -9.29 12.24 -12.38
C GLU A 238 -8.61 12.23 -13.77
N ILE A 239 -8.30 13.42 -14.30
CA ILE A 239 -7.74 13.57 -15.65
C ILE A 239 -6.30 13.03 -15.73
N GLY A 240 -5.46 13.35 -14.73
CA GLY A 240 -4.02 13.07 -14.79
C GLY A 240 -3.37 13.67 -16.03
N ASN A 241 -2.46 12.94 -16.67
CA ASN A 241 -1.91 13.30 -17.98
C ASN A 241 -2.68 12.63 -19.14
N GLY A 242 -3.93 12.21 -18.90
CA GLY A 242 -4.77 11.51 -19.86
C GLY A 242 -4.63 9.98 -19.83
N PRO A 243 -5.38 9.26 -20.68
CA PRO A 243 -5.45 7.81 -20.65
C PRO A 243 -4.26 7.12 -21.31
N TYR A 244 -3.51 7.82 -22.15
CA TYR A 244 -2.50 7.19 -22.98
C TYR A 244 -1.24 6.87 -22.19
N VAL A 245 -0.72 5.66 -22.41
CA VAL A 245 0.56 5.18 -21.90
C VAL A 245 1.37 4.53 -23.01
N ASN A 246 2.69 4.48 -22.86
CA ASN A 246 3.57 3.66 -23.69
C ASN A 246 4.37 2.64 -22.86
N CYS A 247 5.34 1.97 -23.49
CA CYS A 247 6.18 0.98 -22.81
C CYS A 247 7.00 1.59 -21.66
N SER A 248 7.57 2.79 -21.86
CA SER A 248 8.28 3.53 -20.81
C SER A 248 7.35 3.87 -19.64
N ASP A 249 6.14 4.38 -19.90
CA ASP A 249 5.16 4.68 -18.85
C ASP A 249 4.85 3.42 -18.04
N CYS A 250 4.54 2.31 -18.70
CA CYS A 250 4.23 1.04 -18.05
C CYS A 250 5.40 0.50 -17.22
N ALA A 251 6.62 0.50 -17.77
CA ALA A 251 7.83 0.06 -17.08
C ALA A 251 8.10 0.89 -15.82
N THR A 252 7.98 2.22 -15.93
CA THR A 252 8.16 3.14 -14.82
C THR A 252 7.11 2.95 -13.73
N ILE A 253 5.83 2.79 -14.09
CA ILE A 253 4.75 2.55 -13.13
C ILE A 253 5.02 1.24 -12.38
N VAL A 254 5.30 0.15 -13.10
CA VAL A 254 5.56 -1.17 -12.48
C VAL A 254 6.76 -1.09 -11.55
N ALA A 255 7.91 -0.59 -12.02
CA ALA A 255 9.12 -0.49 -11.21
C ALA A 255 8.88 0.38 -9.96
N THR A 256 8.24 1.53 -10.13
CA THR A 256 7.99 2.47 -9.03
C THR A 256 7.10 1.86 -7.94
N PHE A 257 5.98 1.24 -8.32
CA PHE A 257 5.03 0.67 -7.35
C PHE A 257 5.57 -0.63 -6.74
N ALA A 258 6.25 -1.48 -7.52
CA ALA A 258 6.87 -2.70 -6.98
C ALA A 258 8.04 -2.38 -6.03
N ASN A 259 8.82 -1.33 -6.31
CA ASN A 259 9.95 -0.94 -5.45
C ASN A 259 9.49 -0.32 -4.14
N ALA A 260 8.28 0.25 -4.07
CA ALA A 260 7.67 0.65 -2.80
C ALA A 260 7.41 -0.56 -1.87
N LEU A 261 7.32 -1.78 -2.44
CA LEU A 261 7.15 -3.03 -1.70
C LEU A 261 8.47 -3.75 -1.41
N GLY A 262 9.59 -3.26 -1.95
CA GLY A 262 10.92 -3.85 -1.77
C GLY A 262 11.43 -4.72 -2.93
N CYS A 263 10.83 -4.66 -4.13
CA CYS A 263 11.13 -5.63 -5.21
C CYS A 263 12.45 -5.43 -5.99
N ASP A 264 13.07 -4.25 -5.91
CA ASP A 264 14.34 -3.88 -6.57
C ASP A 264 14.38 -4.08 -8.10
N LEU A 265 13.41 -3.47 -8.79
CA LEU A 265 13.28 -3.46 -10.24
C LEU A 265 13.91 -2.22 -10.88
N TRP A 266 14.49 -2.41 -12.05
CA TRP A 266 15.05 -1.39 -12.91
C TRP A 266 14.09 -1.06 -14.05
N GLN A 267 14.17 0.15 -14.58
CA GLN A 267 13.61 0.47 -15.89
C GLN A 267 14.72 0.24 -16.92
N SER A 268 14.51 -0.67 -17.85
CA SER A 268 15.54 -1.00 -18.83
C SER A 268 14.94 -1.34 -20.19
N LYS A 269 15.73 -1.09 -21.24
CA LYS A 269 15.30 -1.13 -22.64
C LYS A 269 15.89 -2.34 -23.35
N MET A 270 15.02 -3.09 -24.01
CA MET A 270 15.40 -3.95 -25.11
C MET A 270 15.49 -3.07 -26.36
N ALA A 271 16.69 -2.90 -26.90
CA ALA A 271 16.95 -2.11 -28.10
C ALA A 271 18.08 -2.74 -28.92
N GLY A 272 18.05 -2.49 -30.23
CA GLY A 272 19.13 -2.84 -31.15
C GLY A 272 19.68 -1.63 -31.89
N LEU A 273 20.64 -1.85 -32.78
CA LEU A 273 21.14 -0.81 -33.70
C LEU A 273 20.12 -0.40 -34.77
N ALA A 274 19.07 -1.20 -34.94
CA ALA A 274 17.96 -0.99 -35.85
C ALA A 274 16.64 -1.38 -35.14
N PRO A 275 15.49 -0.89 -35.64
CA PRO A 275 14.19 -1.33 -35.14
C PRO A 275 14.04 -2.84 -35.29
N PHE A 276 13.32 -3.47 -34.37
CA PHE A 276 13.06 -4.91 -34.39
C PHE A 276 11.60 -5.21 -34.73
N ALA A 277 11.39 -6.14 -35.67
CA ALA A 277 10.06 -6.53 -36.09
C ALA A 277 9.35 -7.35 -35.01
N LEU A 278 8.03 -7.22 -34.98
CA LEU A 278 7.18 -7.85 -33.98
C LEU A 278 6.21 -8.85 -34.62
N ASN A 279 6.01 -9.98 -33.96
CA ASN A 279 4.78 -10.75 -34.09
C ASN A 279 3.58 -9.92 -33.58
N PRO A 280 2.34 -10.30 -33.91
CA PRO A 280 1.16 -9.70 -33.28
C PRO A 280 1.26 -9.71 -31.75
N ILE A 281 1.03 -8.55 -31.15
CA ILE A 281 0.95 -8.37 -29.70
C ILE A 281 -0.43 -7.82 -29.34
N ARG A 282 -0.84 -7.96 -28.09
CA ARG A 282 -2.03 -7.28 -27.56
C ARG A 282 -1.62 -6.24 -26.53
N ALA A 283 -1.57 -4.98 -26.96
CA ALA A 283 -1.19 -3.87 -26.10
C ALA A 283 -2.22 -3.62 -24.99
N ILE A 284 -1.79 -2.98 -23.89
CA ILE A 284 -2.65 -2.58 -22.78
C ILE A 284 -3.85 -1.77 -23.27
N GLY A 285 -5.04 -2.16 -22.80
CA GLY A 285 -6.32 -1.58 -23.21
C GLY A 285 -6.79 -1.95 -24.62
N SER A 286 -6.01 -2.70 -25.40
CA SER A 286 -6.44 -3.23 -26.69
C SER A 286 -7.07 -4.62 -26.55
N PRO A 287 -8.24 -4.87 -27.18
CA PRO A 287 -8.77 -6.22 -27.30
C PRO A 287 -8.15 -7.00 -28.47
N THR A 288 -7.40 -6.34 -29.37
CA THR A 288 -6.91 -6.93 -30.62
C THR A 288 -5.45 -7.33 -30.57
N TRP A 289 -5.14 -8.47 -31.19
CA TRP A 289 -3.80 -8.87 -31.58
C TRP A 289 -3.42 -8.21 -32.89
N GLN A 290 -2.34 -7.45 -32.89
CA GLN A 290 -1.84 -6.76 -34.07
C GLN A 290 -0.37 -6.39 -33.89
N ILE A 291 0.31 -6.09 -34.99
CA ILE A 291 1.63 -5.46 -34.94
C ILE A 291 1.45 -4.07 -34.31
N ALA A 292 2.31 -3.73 -33.35
CA ALA A 292 2.12 -2.57 -32.49
C ALA A 292 1.86 -1.28 -33.27
N CYS A 293 0.64 -0.75 -33.11
CA CYS A 293 0.13 0.44 -33.79
C CYS A 293 0.32 0.45 -35.33
N GLY A 294 0.51 -0.72 -35.95
CA GLY A 294 0.79 -0.85 -37.38
C GLY A 294 2.20 -0.44 -37.82
N TRP A 295 3.15 -0.21 -36.90
CA TRP A 295 4.47 0.37 -37.20
C TRP A 295 5.53 -0.61 -37.72
N GLY A 296 5.18 -1.89 -37.92
CA GLY A 296 6.12 -2.91 -38.42
C GLY A 296 7.16 -3.39 -37.40
N GLY A 297 7.41 -2.63 -36.32
CA GLY A 297 8.35 -2.99 -35.27
C GLY A 297 8.53 -1.93 -34.18
N PHE A 298 9.43 -2.19 -33.24
CA PHE A 298 9.82 -1.26 -32.18
C PHE A 298 11.25 -0.77 -32.36
N ASN A 299 11.48 0.52 -32.12
CA ASN A 299 12.83 1.08 -31.99
C ASN A 299 13.50 0.61 -30.69
N TYR A 300 12.70 0.50 -29.63
CA TYR A 300 13.05 -0.10 -28.35
C TYR A 300 11.76 -0.51 -27.64
N HIS A 301 11.89 -1.38 -26.65
CA HIS A 301 10.82 -1.70 -25.70
C HIS A 301 11.36 -1.60 -24.28
N GLU A 302 10.74 -0.78 -23.45
CA GLU A 302 11.15 -0.61 -22.05
C GLU A 302 10.25 -1.42 -21.13
N VAL A 303 10.86 -2.12 -20.17
CA VAL A 303 10.18 -2.99 -19.20
C VAL A 303 10.74 -2.78 -17.81
N ALA A 304 9.98 -3.16 -16.78
CA ALA A 304 10.55 -3.34 -15.46
C ALA A 304 11.38 -4.64 -15.44
N TRP A 305 12.61 -4.57 -14.97
CA TRP A 305 13.62 -5.61 -15.16
C TRP A 305 14.37 -5.87 -13.85
N LYS A 306 14.56 -7.14 -13.51
CA LYS A 306 15.34 -7.54 -12.33
C LYS A 306 16.83 -7.62 -12.60
N GLY A 307 17.63 -7.44 -11.55
CA GLY A 307 19.06 -7.77 -11.54
C GLY A 307 19.89 -6.86 -12.45
N ALA A 308 20.82 -7.44 -13.21
CA ALA A 308 21.73 -6.75 -14.12
C ALA A 308 21.12 -6.43 -15.50
N CYS A 309 19.79 -6.54 -15.64
CA CYS A 309 19.03 -6.27 -16.86
C CYS A 309 19.47 -7.11 -18.08
N THR A 310 19.92 -8.34 -17.85
CA THR A 310 20.45 -9.25 -18.87
C THR A 310 19.37 -10.12 -19.53
N ALA A 311 19.71 -10.72 -20.67
CA ALA A 311 18.83 -11.60 -21.45
C ALA A 311 18.18 -12.73 -20.61
N SER A 312 18.92 -13.24 -19.62
CA SER A 312 18.51 -14.34 -18.75
C SER A 312 17.68 -13.92 -17.55
N GLU A 313 17.57 -12.63 -17.27
CA GLU A 313 16.88 -12.13 -16.09
C GLU A 313 15.41 -11.84 -16.34
N GLN A 314 14.68 -11.84 -15.23
CA GLN A 314 13.24 -11.71 -15.18
C GLN A 314 12.79 -10.30 -15.54
N ILE A 315 11.76 -10.23 -16.39
CA ILE A 315 11.09 -8.99 -16.78
C ILE A 315 9.63 -9.00 -16.36
N PHE A 316 9.10 -7.79 -16.18
CA PHE A 316 7.77 -7.48 -15.70
C PHE A 316 7.16 -6.43 -16.65
N ASP A 317 6.37 -6.91 -17.60
CA ASP A 317 5.82 -6.10 -18.69
C ASP A 317 4.30 -5.98 -18.56
N ALA A 318 3.83 -4.80 -18.18
CA ALA A 318 2.40 -4.49 -18.13
C ALA A 318 1.88 -3.88 -19.43
N CYS A 319 2.76 -3.59 -20.39
CA CYS A 319 2.44 -2.84 -21.59
C CYS A 319 1.74 -3.69 -22.65
N LEU A 320 2.05 -4.99 -22.73
CA LEU A 320 1.54 -5.87 -23.77
C LEU A 320 1.46 -7.33 -23.31
N TYR A 321 0.54 -8.07 -23.91
CA TYR A 321 0.57 -9.52 -23.96
C TYR A 321 1.34 -9.96 -25.19
N VAL A 322 2.15 -11.01 -25.03
CA VAL A 322 2.72 -11.78 -26.14
C VAL A 322 1.98 -13.09 -26.31
N ASP A 323 2.12 -13.71 -27.46
CA ASP A 323 1.57 -15.02 -27.70
C ASP A 323 2.38 -16.10 -26.97
N GLY A 324 1.68 -16.91 -26.17
CA GLY A 324 2.23 -18.03 -25.42
C GLY A 324 2.08 -19.39 -26.09
N ASP A 325 1.48 -19.47 -27.29
CA ASP A 325 1.36 -20.72 -28.02
C ASP A 325 2.60 -21.07 -28.88
N ALA A 326 2.51 -22.12 -29.69
CA ALA A 326 3.63 -22.64 -30.47
C ALA A 326 3.98 -21.79 -31.71
N ASN A 327 3.09 -20.91 -32.17
CA ASN A 327 3.29 -20.09 -33.35
C ASN A 327 2.83 -18.65 -33.12
N PRO A 328 3.70 -17.77 -32.61
CA PRO A 328 3.34 -16.41 -32.25
C PRO A 328 2.88 -15.53 -33.43
N ALA A 329 3.13 -15.95 -34.67
CA ALA A 329 2.77 -15.19 -35.86
C ALA A 329 1.31 -15.38 -36.30
N LEU A 330 0.62 -16.44 -35.84
CA LEU A 330 -0.71 -16.82 -36.34
C LEU A 330 -1.69 -17.09 -35.20
N ALA A 331 -2.98 -16.81 -35.46
CA ALA A 331 -4.07 -17.18 -34.57
C ALA A 331 -4.06 -18.70 -34.27
N PRO A 332 -4.50 -19.15 -33.07
CA PRO A 332 -5.47 -18.48 -32.19
C PRO A 332 -4.91 -17.48 -31.16
N HIS A 333 -3.59 -17.36 -30.99
CA HIS A 333 -2.91 -16.56 -29.97
C HIS A 333 -3.35 -16.83 -28.54
N THR A 334 -2.45 -17.38 -27.72
CA THR A 334 -2.68 -17.57 -26.29
C THR A 334 -2.15 -16.38 -25.51
N PRO A 335 -3.00 -15.52 -24.91
CA PRO A 335 -2.55 -14.33 -24.22
C PRO A 335 -1.67 -14.69 -23.03
N LEU A 336 -0.45 -14.18 -23.08
CA LEU A 336 0.48 -14.31 -22.00
C LEU A 336 1.02 -12.93 -21.58
N LEU A 337 0.50 -12.48 -20.45
CA LEU A 337 1.16 -11.50 -19.58
C LEU A 337 1.99 -12.32 -18.59
N GLY A 338 3.15 -11.86 -18.13
CA GLY A 338 3.92 -12.58 -17.11
C GLY A 338 2.99 -13.06 -15.97
N PRO A 339 2.66 -14.36 -15.87
CA PRO A 339 1.61 -14.83 -14.97
C PRO A 339 2.13 -14.93 -13.54
N PRO A 340 1.26 -14.97 -12.50
CA PRO A 340 1.69 -15.08 -11.11
C PRO A 340 2.51 -16.37 -10.94
N GLY A 341 3.82 -16.21 -10.74
CA GLY A 341 4.77 -17.30 -10.53
C GLY A 341 5.75 -17.59 -11.67
N VAL A 342 5.64 -16.96 -12.84
CA VAL A 342 6.65 -17.09 -13.90
C VAL A 342 6.99 -15.72 -14.49
N ALA A 343 7.79 -14.95 -13.75
CA ALA A 343 8.50 -13.85 -14.40
C ALA A 343 9.38 -14.45 -15.50
N ARG A 344 9.20 -13.97 -16.74
CA ARG A 344 9.87 -14.52 -17.91
C ARG A 344 11.25 -13.93 -18.06
N ARG A 345 12.17 -14.74 -18.59
CA ARG A 345 13.46 -14.20 -19.05
C ARG A 345 13.21 -13.32 -20.25
N SER A 346 13.92 -12.22 -20.39
CA SER A 346 13.77 -11.38 -21.59
C SER A 346 14.06 -12.14 -22.90
N SER A 347 14.90 -13.18 -22.88
CA SER A 347 15.10 -14.09 -24.02
C SER A 347 13.81 -14.79 -24.48
N GLU A 348 12.93 -15.15 -23.54
CA GLU A 348 11.66 -15.82 -23.83
C GLU A 348 10.61 -14.82 -24.36
N LEU A 349 10.61 -13.60 -23.84
CA LEU A 349 9.80 -12.51 -24.42
C LEU A 349 10.25 -12.23 -25.84
N ARG A 350 11.56 -12.18 -26.10
CA ARG A 350 12.10 -12.00 -27.44
C ARG A 350 11.65 -13.10 -28.38
N ALA A 351 11.73 -14.37 -27.98
CA ALA A 351 11.29 -15.48 -28.82
C ALA A 351 9.79 -15.41 -29.17
N ALA A 352 8.95 -14.93 -28.24
CA ALA A 352 7.51 -14.79 -28.46
C ALA A 352 7.16 -13.53 -29.26
N ALA A 353 7.82 -12.40 -28.99
CA ALA A 353 7.48 -11.12 -29.56
C ALA A 353 8.16 -10.82 -30.90
N LEU A 354 9.35 -11.37 -31.16
CA LEU A 354 10.12 -11.04 -32.36
C LEU A 354 9.76 -11.92 -33.54
N ASP A 355 9.71 -11.31 -34.73
CA ASP A 355 9.75 -12.06 -35.98
C ASP A 355 11.07 -12.87 -36.03
N PRO A 356 11.03 -14.20 -36.30
CA PRO A 356 12.20 -15.07 -36.41
C PRO A 356 13.33 -14.56 -37.33
N ALA A 357 13.03 -13.68 -38.29
CA ALA A 357 14.03 -13.07 -39.17
C ALA A 357 14.86 -11.95 -38.50
N THR A 358 14.48 -11.50 -37.31
CA THR A 358 15.06 -10.31 -36.66
C THR A 358 16.22 -10.66 -35.73
N LYS A 359 17.38 -10.01 -35.92
CA LYS A 359 18.51 -10.06 -34.98
C LYS A 359 18.49 -8.84 -34.05
N VAL A 360 18.22 -9.04 -32.77
CA VAL A 360 18.27 -7.98 -31.74
C VAL A 360 19.47 -8.19 -30.84
N GLY A 361 20.30 -7.16 -30.66
CA GLY A 361 21.41 -7.16 -29.70
C GLY A 361 20.94 -6.85 -28.27
N ASP A 362 21.76 -7.17 -27.28
CA ASP A 362 21.56 -6.72 -25.90
C ASP A 362 22.27 -5.38 -25.70
N LEU A 363 21.53 -4.28 -25.83
CA LEU A 363 21.94 -3.00 -25.25
C LEU A 363 21.30 -2.87 -23.87
N ALA A 364 21.62 -3.80 -22.97
CA ALA A 364 21.23 -3.72 -21.57
C ALA A 364 22.10 -2.69 -20.86
N SER A 365 21.56 -1.51 -20.60
CA SER A 365 22.09 -0.61 -19.56
C SER A 365 21.04 -0.49 -18.46
N CYS A 366 21.32 -1.04 -17.28
CA CYS A 366 20.52 -0.72 -16.10
C CYS A 366 20.74 0.77 -15.79
N ALA A 367 19.79 1.62 -16.16
CA ALA A 367 19.78 3.00 -15.72
C ALA A 367 19.19 3.05 -14.31
N THR A 368 19.98 3.47 -13.32
CA THR A 368 19.40 3.88 -12.04
C THR A 368 18.49 5.05 -12.34
N SER A 369 17.21 4.95 -11.99
CA SER A 369 16.39 6.16 -11.88
C SER A 369 16.86 6.94 -10.63
N THR A 370 18.06 7.53 -10.67
CA THR A 370 18.45 8.66 -9.80
C THR A 370 17.82 9.96 -10.28
N LEU A 371 16.73 9.87 -11.04
CA LEU A 371 16.05 10.98 -11.67
C LEU A 371 15.25 11.74 -10.59
N PRO A 372 15.61 13.00 -10.26
CA PRO A 372 14.97 13.74 -9.18
C PRO A 372 13.51 14.05 -9.49
N TRP A 373 12.66 13.79 -8.50
CA TRP A 373 11.23 14.04 -8.52
C TRP A 373 10.90 15.53 -8.34
N ARG A 374 9.81 16.00 -8.97
CA ARG A 374 9.21 17.31 -8.68
C ARG A 374 7.85 17.12 -8.01
N ARG A 375 7.71 17.62 -6.77
CA ARG A 375 6.40 17.85 -6.15
C ARG A 375 5.75 19.05 -6.84
N GLY A 376 4.58 18.87 -7.44
CA GLY A 376 3.74 19.98 -7.88
C GLY A 376 3.25 20.76 -6.68
N THR A 377 3.71 22.00 -6.50
CA THR A 377 3.13 22.91 -5.51
C THR A 377 1.83 23.46 -6.06
N HIS A 378 0.69 23.04 -5.50
CA HIS A 378 -0.57 23.75 -5.70
C HIS A 378 -0.53 25.10 -4.96
N SER A 379 -0.21 26.18 -5.66
CA SER A 379 -0.58 27.52 -5.22
C SER A 379 -2.05 27.78 -5.56
N ARG A 380 -2.92 27.61 -4.57
CA ARG A 380 -4.23 28.27 -4.60
C ARG A 380 -4.01 29.76 -4.41
N SER A 381 -4.21 30.54 -5.46
CA SER A 381 -4.36 31.99 -5.40
C SER A 381 -5.65 32.34 -4.66
N GLY A 382 -5.54 32.58 -3.35
CA GLY A 382 -6.58 33.19 -2.53
C GLY A 382 -6.22 34.65 -2.26
N ALA A 383 -6.93 35.57 -2.90
CA ALA A 383 -6.83 36.99 -2.68
C ALA A 383 -7.44 37.42 -1.32
N GLY A 384 -6.74 38.30 -0.61
CA GLY A 384 -7.30 39.43 0.15
C GLY A 384 -7.90 39.15 1.54
N GLY A 385 -7.53 39.99 2.52
CA GLY A 385 -8.46 40.39 3.59
C GLY A 385 -7.94 40.40 5.03
N HIS A 386 -7.31 41.52 5.40
CA HIS A 386 -7.32 42.22 6.70
C HIS A 386 -7.14 41.51 8.07
N ALA A 387 -6.26 42.16 8.83
CA ALA A 387 -6.01 42.02 10.25
C ALA A 387 -7.17 42.48 11.14
N SER A 388 -7.32 41.87 12.32
CA SER A 388 -7.60 42.58 13.57
C SER A 388 -7.27 41.71 14.78
N THR A 389 -6.40 42.23 15.64
CA THR A 389 -6.21 41.84 17.03
C THR A 389 -7.44 42.17 17.87
N ARG A 390 -7.75 41.36 18.91
CA ARG A 390 -8.19 41.83 20.23
C ARG A 390 -8.20 40.71 21.28
N THR A 391 -7.81 41.14 22.47
CA THR A 391 -7.67 40.47 23.76
C THR A 391 -8.98 40.42 24.56
N SER A 392 -8.93 39.65 25.66
CA SER A 392 -9.60 39.83 26.97
C SER A 392 -10.81 38.95 27.38
N SER A 393 -10.50 38.00 28.27
CA SER A 393 -10.97 37.83 29.67
C SER A 393 -12.44 37.56 30.06
N CYS A 394 -12.57 36.49 30.86
CA CYS A 394 -13.28 36.32 32.15
C CYS A 394 -14.82 36.19 32.24
N GLY A 395 -15.24 35.08 32.89
CA GLY A 395 -16.23 35.12 33.98
C GLY A 395 -17.43 34.17 33.87
N GLY A 396 -17.66 33.34 34.91
CA GLY A 396 -19.01 32.86 35.24
C GLY A 396 -19.19 31.38 35.56
N SER A 397 -19.20 31.06 36.85
CA SER A 397 -19.41 29.76 37.50
C SER A 397 -20.84 29.21 37.40
N SER A 398 -21.03 27.88 37.38
CA SER A 398 -22.07 27.17 38.14
C SER A 398 -21.92 25.64 38.07
N CYS A 399 -22.13 24.99 39.21
CA CYS A 399 -21.97 23.56 39.52
C CYS A 399 -22.99 22.63 38.83
N ARG A 400 -22.53 21.42 38.47
CA ARG A 400 -23.28 20.18 38.69
C ARG A 400 -22.33 18.98 38.75
N LEU A 401 -22.32 18.33 39.92
CA LEU A 401 -21.78 16.99 40.14
C LEU A 401 -22.67 15.98 39.41
N THR A 402 -22.12 15.33 38.40
CA THR A 402 -22.50 13.98 38.00
C THR A 402 -21.20 13.23 37.75
N SER A 403 -21.01 12.15 38.50
CA SER A 403 -19.89 11.22 38.43
C SER A 403 -19.58 10.83 36.98
N SER A 404 -18.45 11.31 36.46
CA SER A 404 -17.89 10.85 35.19
C SER A 404 -16.98 9.65 35.44
N PRO A 405 -16.94 8.66 34.53
CA PRO A 405 -15.91 7.63 34.54
C PRO A 405 -14.55 8.28 34.28
N ALA A 406 -13.51 7.80 34.99
CA ALA A 406 -12.11 8.16 34.77
C ALA A 406 -11.78 8.20 33.28
N SER A 407 -11.28 9.33 32.78
CA SER A 407 -11.10 9.56 31.34
C SER A 407 -9.61 9.75 31.03
N PHE A 408 -9.02 8.75 30.39
CA PHE A 408 -7.71 8.85 29.74
C PHE A 408 -7.89 9.20 28.25
N ARG A 409 -7.09 10.12 27.71
CA ARG A 409 -7.09 10.44 26.25
C ARG A 409 -5.73 10.13 25.62
N ILE A 410 -5.74 9.70 24.36
CA ILE A 410 -4.57 9.18 23.62
C ILE A 410 -4.11 10.16 22.54
N GLY A 411 -2.79 10.36 22.45
CA GLY A 411 -2.10 10.73 21.21
C GLY A 411 -1.13 9.60 20.84
N SER A 412 -1.34 8.92 19.71
CA SER A 412 -0.49 7.78 19.31
C SER A 412 0.22 8.06 17.99
N SER A 413 1.45 7.57 17.87
CA SER A 413 2.22 7.57 16.63
C SER A 413 2.98 6.27 16.52
N MET A 414 2.68 5.48 15.49
CA MET A 414 3.42 4.26 15.19
C MET A 414 4.75 4.63 14.54
N SER A 415 5.85 4.23 15.16
CA SER A 415 7.19 4.34 14.60
C SER A 415 7.64 2.98 14.08
N THR A 416 8.33 2.96 12.94
CA THR A 416 8.91 1.74 12.36
C THR A 416 10.06 1.24 13.22
N ALA A 417 10.14 -0.08 13.40
CA ALA A 417 11.22 -0.73 14.14
C ALA A 417 12.59 -0.33 13.57
N ARG A 418 13.47 0.21 14.42
CA ARG A 418 14.91 0.29 14.13
C ARG A 418 15.55 -1.03 14.54
N PRO A 419 16.39 -1.67 13.69
CA PRO A 419 17.20 -2.79 14.13
C PRO A 419 18.12 -2.30 15.27
N GLY A 420 17.94 -2.85 16.47
CA GLY A 420 18.90 -2.68 17.54
C GLY A 420 20.15 -3.46 17.18
N HIS A 421 21.23 -2.77 16.81
CA HIS A 421 22.55 -3.39 16.80
C HIS A 421 22.91 -3.76 18.25
N ARG A 422 23.11 -5.06 18.48
CA ARG A 422 23.88 -5.54 19.63
C ARG A 422 25.37 -5.49 19.30
#